data_AF-A0A7D4TRA9-F1
#
_entry.id   AF-A0A7D4TRA9-F1
#
_cell.length_a   1.000
_cell.length_b   1.000
_cell.length_c   1.000
_cell.angle_alpha   90.00
_cell.angle_beta   90.00
_cell.angle_gamma   90.00
#
_symmetry.space_group_name_H-M   'P 1'
#
loop_
_entity.id
_entity.type
_entity.pdbx_description
1 polymer ?
#
loop_
_entity_poly.entity_id
_entity_poly.type
_entity_poly.pdbx_seq_one_letter_code
_entity_poly.pdbx_strand_id
1 'polypeptide(L)'
;MATNVLSKVYETLLCSPGMNEAVKIDVKVNRKAILLLSSVIENSLSKDGGNAKELLDIVPPEDINDLKMFGEECLKKAGLTALSEKINSLCV
;
A
#
# COMPACT_ATOMS: atom_id res chain seq x y z
N MET A 1 -12.92 -25.08 23.62
CA MET A 1 -12.64 -23.70 23.15
C MET A 1 -11.26 -23.52 22.49
N ALA A 2 -10.36 -24.51 22.48
CA ALA A 2 -9.05 -24.40 21.81
C ALA A 2 -9.05 -24.78 20.30
N THR A 3 -10.01 -25.59 19.86
CA THR A 3 -10.11 -26.05 18.45
C THR A 3 -10.38 -24.91 17.47
N ASN A 4 -11.10 -23.87 17.91
CA ASN A 4 -11.55 -22.79 17.03
C ASN A 4 -10.42 -21.83 16.62
N VAL A 5 -9.39 -21.68 17.45
CA VAL A 5 -8.22 -20.84 17.13
C VAL A 5 -7.27 -21.57 16.18
N LEU A 6 -7.02 -22.86 16.44
CA LEU A 6 -6.17 -23.69 15.58
C LEU A 6 -6.76 -23.87 14.17
N SER A 7 -8.07 -24.10 14.06
CA SER A 7 -8.76 -24.18 12.77
C SER A 7 -8.66 -22.89 11.98
N LYS A 8 -8.81 -21.72 12.63
CA LYS A 8 -8.66 -20.41 11.98
C LYS A 8 -7.23 -20.15 11.50
N VAL A 9 -6.22 -20.49 12.30
CA VAL A 9 -4.82 -20.35 11.89
C VAL A 9 -4.51 -21.24 10.69
N TYR A 10 -5.00 -22.49 10.69
CA TYR A 10 -4.86 -23.40 9.54
C TYR A 10 -5.61 -22.91 8.30
N GLU A 11 -6.83 -22.40 8.43
CA GLU A 11 -7.56 -21.80 7.31
C GLU A 11 -6.81 -20.59 6.75
N THR A 12 -6.29 -19.69 7.59
CA THR A 12 -5.50 -18.53 7.13
C THR A 12 -4.22 -18.96 6.41
N LEU A 13 -3.52 -19.97 6.90
CA LEU A 13 -2.32 -20.53 6.25
C LEU A 13 -2.64 -21.23 4.92
N LEU A 14 -3.81 -21.86 4.81
CA LEU A 14 -4.28 -22.48 3.57
C LEU A 14 -4.80 -21.45 2.56
N CYS A 15 -5.16 -20.25 3.03
CA CYS A 15 -5.65 -19.15 2.21
C CYS A 15 -4.56 -18.16 1.78
N SER A 16 -3.27 -18.36 2.07
CA SER A 16 -2.21 -17.49 1.59
C SER A 16 -1.80 -17.87 0.16
N PRO A 17 -2.31 -17.19 -0.90
CA PRO A 17 -1.73 -17.33 -2.23
C PRO A 17 -0.29 -16.84 -2.19
N GLY A 18 0.59 -17.34 -3.05
CA GLY A 18 2.02 -17.01 -3.07
C GLY A 18 2.28 -15.51 -2.90
N MET A 19 2.54 -15.08 -1.66
CA MET A 19 2.54 -13.66 -1.30
C MET A 19 3.73 -12.90 -1.91
N ASN A 20 4.74 -13.67 -2.35
CA ASN A 20 5.91 -13.19 -3.07
C ASN A 20 5.81 -13.36 -4.59
N GLU A 21 4.67 -13.82 -5.12
CA GLU A 21 4.49 -13.94 -6.57
C GLU A 21 4.24 -12.56 -7.18
N ALA A 22 4.97 -12.26 -8.27
CA ALA A 22 4.80 -11.02 -9.00
C ALA A 22 3.44 -11.01 -9.74
N VAL A 23 2.49 -10.22 -9.23
CA VAL A 23 1.18 -10.03 -9.87
C VAL A 23 1.25 -8.88 -10.86
N LYS A 24 0.94 -9.15 -12.14
CA LYS A 24 0.84 -8.10 -13.16
C LYS A 24 -0.50 -7.37 -13.03
N ILE A 25 -0.45 -6.09 -12.66
CA ILE A 25 -1.64 -5.23 -12.59
C ILE A 25 -1.64 -4.28 -13.79
N ASP A 26 -2.54 -4.49 -14.77
CA ASP A 26 -2.74 -3.57 -15.89
C ASP A 26 -3.85 -2.57 -15.54
N VAL A 27 -3.45 -1.37 -15.09
CA VAL A 27 -4.38 -0.33 -14.64
C VAL A 27 -4.37 0.84 -15.60
N LYS A 28 -5.51 1.08 -16.28
CA LYS A 28 -5.78 2.31 -17.03
C LYS A 28 -6.58 3.29 -16.18
N VAL A 29 -5.89 4.10 -15.39
CA VAL A 29 -6.49 5.15 -14.54
C VAL A 29 -6.09 6.54 -15.01
N ASN A 30 -6.94 7.53 -14.71
CA ASN A 30 -6.64 8.92 -15.03
C ASN A 30 -5.58 9.51 -14.07
N ARG A 31 -4.95 10.61 -14.48
CA ARG A 31 -3.92 11.31 -13.68
C ARG A 31 -4.39 11.68 -12.27
N LYS A 32 -5.69 12.01 -12.11
CA LYS A 32 -6.29 12.33 -10.80
C LYS A 32 -6.27 11.12 -9.86
N ALA A 33 -6.61 9.94 -10.36
CA ALA A 33 -6.60 8.71 -9.58
C ALA A 33 -5.18 8.30 -9.17
N ILE A 34 -4.18 8.48 -10.04
CA ILE A 34 -2.77 8.23 -9.69
C ILE A 34 -2.29 9.18 -8.58
N LEU A 35 -2.66 10.47 -8.68
CA LEU A 35 -2.33 11.45 -7.65
C LEU A 35 -2.96 11.09 -6.29
N LEU A 36 -4.25 10.73 -6.30
CA LEU A 36 -4.96 10.30 -5.10
C LEU A 36 -4.36 9.02 -4.51
N LEU A 37 -4.02 8.05 -5.35
CA LEU A 37 -3.42 6.80 -4.93
C LEU A 37 -2.08 7.04 -4.21
N SER A 38 -1.19 7.85 -4.79
CA SER A 38 0.09 8.18 -4.16
C SER A 38 -0.11 8.88 -2.81
N SER A 39 -1.04 9.83 -2.73
CA SER A 39 -1.33 10.55 -1.49
C SER A 39 -1.93 9.64 -0.41
N VAL A 40 -2.80 8.70 -0.79
CA VAL A 40 -3.36 7.72 0.15
C VAL A 40 -2.28 6.75 0.63
N ILE A 41 -1.36 6.31 -0.24
CA ILE A 41 -0.23 5.47 0.15
C ILE A 41 0.66 6.21 1.16
N GLU A 42 1.07 7.44 0.88
CA GLU A 42 1.89 8.25 1.81
C GLU A 42 1.20 8.48 3.17
N ASN A 43 -0.09 8.82 3.16
CA ASN A 43 -0.84 9.08 4.39
C ASN A 43 -1.17 7.81 5.18
N SER A 44 -1.44 6.70 4.51
CA SER A 44 -1.73 5.42 5.17
C SER A 44 -0.49 4.78 5.78
N LEU A 45 0.68 4.97 5.17
CA LEU A 45 1.98 4.55 5.72
C LEU A 45 2.43 5.41 6.93
N SER A 46 1.80 6.57 7.14
CA SER A 46 2.12 7.46 8.27
C SER A 46 1.47 6.92 9.56
N LYS A 47 2.21 6.92 10.68
CA LYS A 47 1.86 6.26 11.96
C LYS A 47 0.53 6.70 12.63
N ASP A 48 -0.07 7.78 12.14
CA ASP A 48 -1.38 8.31 12.59
C ASP A 48 -2.57 7.83 11.75
N GLY A 49 -2.33 7.06 10.69
CA GLY A 49 -3.33 6.64 9.71
C GLY A 49 -4.23 5.45 10.11
N GLY A 50 -5.00 5.57 11.19
CA GLY A 50 -6.17 4.71 11.45
C GLY A 50 -6.00 3.19 11.23
N ASN A 51 -7.08 2.52 10.77
CA ASN A 51 -7.24 1.05 10.68
C ASN A 51 -6.16 0.29 9.86
N ALA A 52 -5.23 0.96 9.19
CA ALA A 52 -4.12 0.31 8.47
C ALA A 52 -2.97 -0.13 9.41
N LYS A 53 -2.96 0.35 10.65
CA LYS A 53 -1.90 0.13 11.64
C LYS A 53 -1.63 -1.35 11.92
N GLU A 54 -2.69 -2.16 12.03
CA GLU A 54 -2.57 -3.60 12.31
C GLU A 54 -1.88 -4.36 11.17
N LEU A 55 -2.05 -3.93 9.92
CA LEU A 55 -1.40 -4.56 8.77
C LEU A 55 0.05 -4.07 8.62
N LEU A 56 0.29 -2.77 8.85
CA LEU A 56 1.64 -2.19 8.81
C LEU A 56 2.54 -2.69 9.95
N ASP A 57 1.99 -3.07 11.10
CA ASP A 57 2.75 -3.64 12.22
C ASP A 57 3.22 -5.08 11.96
N ILE A 58 2.58 -5.80 11.03
CA ILE A 58 2.89 -7.20 10.68
C ILE A 58 3.80 -7.27 9.44
N VAL A 59 3.77 -6.24 8.59
CA VAL A 59 4.50 -6.19 7.33
C VAL A 59 5.97 -5.75 7.56
N PRO A 60 6.95 -6.44 6.95
CA PRO A 60 8.34 -6.03 6.96
C PRO A 60 8.57 -4.59 6.48
N PRO A 61 9.55 -3.86 7.04
CA PRO A 61 9.84 -2.49 6.63
C PRO A 61 10.33 -2.38 5.17
N GLU A 62 10.87 -3.46 4.61
CA GLU A 62 11.25 -3.58 3.21
C GLU A 62 10.03 -3.52 2.27
N ASP A 63 8.99 -4.30 2.55
CA ASP A 63 7.75 -4.30 1.77
C ASP A 63 7.02 -2.94 1.83
N ILE A 64 7.10 -2.27 2.98
CA ILE A 64 6.61 -0.89 3.15
C ILE A 64 7.36 0.08 2.22
N ASN A 65 8.68 -0.08 2.12
CA ASN A 65 9.50 0.75 1.24
C ASN A 65 9.22 0.46 -0.24
N ASP A 66 9.02 -0.80 -0.61
CA ASP A 66 8.64 -1.20 -1.96
C ASP A 66 7.29 -0.60 -2.37
N LEU A 67 6.31 -0.58 -1.47
CA LEU A 67 5.01 0.06 -1.70
C LEU A 67 5.16 1.58 -1.89
N LYS A 68 6.05 2.22 -1.13
CA LYS A 68 6.34 3.64 -1.28
C LYS A 68 7.01 3.93 -2.64
N MET A 69 8.00 3.13 -3.02
CA MET A 69 8.64 3.21 -4.33
C MET A 69 7.63 3.02 -5.47
N PHE A 70 6.68 2.10 -5.32
CA PHE A 70 5.60 1.91 -6.28
C PHE A 70 4.73 3.17 -6.46
N GLY A 71 4.38 3.86 -5.37
CA GLY A 71 3.67 5.15 -5.43
C GLY A 71 4.44 6.22 -6.21
N GLU A 72 5.74 6.37 -5.92
CA GLU A 72 6.63 7.30 -6.61
C GLU A 72 6.78 6.96 -8.11
N GLU A 73 6.92 5.67 -8.44
CA GLU A 73 6.95 5.21 -9.83
C GLU A 73 5.66 5.52 -10.57
N CYS A 74 4.50 5.34 -9.92
CA CYS A 74 3.21 5.66 -10.52
C CYS A 74 3.10 7.16 -10.84
N LEU A 75 3.54 8.03 -9.92
CA LEU A 75 3.61 9.48 -10.17
C LEU A 75 4.58 9.82 -11.31
N LYS A 76 5.75 9.18 -11.34
CA LYS A 76 6.76 9.38 -12.39
C LYS A 76 6.22 8.95 -13.76
N LYS A 77 5.58 7.78 -13.86
CA LYS A 77 4.93 7.29 -15.09
C LYS A 77 3.79 8.20 -15.55
N ALA A 78 3.07 8.82 -14.61
CA ALA A 78 1.99 9.75 -14.91
C ALA A 78 2.46 11.18 -15.25
N GLY A 79 3.73 11.51 -14.99
CA GLY A 79 4.29 12.86 -15.14
C GLY A 79 3.77 13.84 -14.08
N LEU A 80 3.41 13.34 -12.89
CA LEU A 80 2.73 14.12 -11.84
C LEU A 80 3.62 14.45 -10.64
N THR A 81 4.88 14.02 -10.63
CA THR A 81 5.82 14.21 -9.50
C THR A 81 5.92 15.68 -9.07
N ALA A 82 6.14 16.59 -10.02
CA ALA A 82 6.23 18.02 -9.70
C ALA A 82 4.91 18.63 -9.19
N LEU A 83 3.77 18.02 -9.52
CA LEU A 83 2.46 18.48 -9.07
C LEU A 83 2.13 17.94 -7.67
N SER A 84 2.48 16.68 -7.36
CA SER A 84 2.33 16.15 -6.00
C SER A 84 3.22 16.90 -5.01
N GLU A 85 4.48 17.20 -5.36
CA GLU A 85 5.38 18.00 -4.53
C GLU A 85 4.81 19.38 -4.22
N LYS A 86 4.28 20.08 -5.23
CA LYS A 86 3.64 21.39 -5.05
C LYS A 86 2.41 21.30 -4.15
N ILE A 87 1.58 20.27 -4.30
CA ILE A 87 0.40 20.08 -3.44
C ILE A 87 0.83 19.78 -2.00
N ASN A 88 1.83 18.91 -1.80
CA ASN A 88 2.37 18.63 -0.47
C ASN A 88 2.94 19.90 0.17
N SER A 89 3.58 20.78 -0.60
CA SER A 89 4.06 22.07 -0.08
C SER A 89 2.95 23.07 0.28
N LEU A 90 1.72 22.85 -0.21
CA LEU A 90 0.56 23.71 0.05
C LEU A 90 -0.34 23.17 1.18
N CYS A 91 -0.27 21.87 1.46
CA CYS A 91 -1.06 21.20 2.50
C CYS A 91 -0.34 21.09 3.85
N VAL A 92 0.90 21.59 3.96
CA VAL A 92 1.66 21.74 5.21
C VAL A 92 1.47 23.14 5.80
#